data_AF-A0A343TF01-F1
#
_entry.id   AF-A0A343TF01-F1
#
_cell.length_a   1.000
_cell.length_b   1.000
_cell.length_c   1.000
_cell.angle_alpha   90.00
_cell.angle_beta   90.00
_cell.angle_gamma   90.00
#
_symmetry.space_group_name_H-M   'P 1'
#
loop_
_entity.id
_entity.type
_entity.pdbx_description
1 polymer ?
#
loop_
_entity_poly.entity_id
_entity_poly.type
_entity_poly.pdbx_seq_one_letter_code
_entity_poly.pdbx_strand_id
1 'polypeptide(L)'
;MGNKNKTISFRVNEDAFETLREIAEERDISLSAVFRDYVDTLVAHGGQVRVVPEHELENMDGGESFPPKVEVPKSFIREHERLELEAEHLREQLEEHKRYVNYLREQLEDEEEDVIQLEDLDGEPDEPSFRLG
;
A
#
# COMPACT_ATOMS: atom_id res chain seq x y z
N MET A 1 39.35 -4.10 -4.82
CA MET A 1 38.06 -4.49 -4.22
C MET A 1 37.49 -5.61 -5.08
N GLY A 2 37.31 -6.81 -4.54
CA GLY A 2 36.93 -7.99 -5.31
C GLY A 2 35.53 -7.86 -5.90
N ASN A 3 35.43 -7.90 -7.23
CA ASN A 3 34.14 -7.93 -7.93
C ASN A 3 33.43 -9.25 -7.60
N LYS A 4 32.52 -9.21 -6.64
CA LYS A 4 31.58 -10.30 -6.38
C LYS A 4 30.56 -10.27 -7.52
N ASN A 5 30.87 -10.94 -8.63
CA ASN A 5 29.93 -11.09 -9.74
C ASN A 5 28.75 -11.92 -9.24
N LYS A 6 27.69 -11.25 -8.77
CA LYS A 6 26.43 -11.91 -8.41
C LYS A 6 25.72 -12.26 -9.70
N THR A 7 25.55 -13.55 -9.96
CA THR A 7 24.69 -14.01 -11.05
C THR A 7 23.24 -13.81 -10.64
N ILE A 8 22.49 -13.06 -11.44
CA ILE A 8 21.05 -12.87 -11.27
C ILE A 8 20.39 -13.52 -12.49
N SER A 9 19.40 -14.39 -12.23
CA SER A 9 18.60 -15.01 -13.27
C SER A 9 17.26 -14.27 -13.39
N PHE A 10 16.86 -13.98 -14.63
CA PHE A 10 15.59 -13.33 -14.94
C PHE A 10 14.77 -14.26 -15.82
N ARG A 11 13.45 -14.20 -15.70
CA ARG A 11 12.54 -14.82 -16.68
C ARG A 11 12.09 -13.74 -17.64
N VAL A 12 12.21 -14.01 -18.92
CA VAL A 12 11.78 -13.14 -20.02
C VAL A 12 10.85 -13.93 -20.94
N ASN A 13 10.01 -13.23 -21.68
CA ASN A 13 9.23 -13.82 -22.77
C ASN A 13 10.21 -14.22 -23.90
N GLU A 14 9.93 -15.33 -24.58
CA GLU A 14 10.66 -15.82 -25.75
C GLU A 14 10.79 -14.76 -26.85
N ASP A 15 9.70 -14.03 -27.15
CA ASP A 15 9.70 -12.97 -28.18
C ASP A 15 10.68 -11.84 -27.83
N ALA A 16 10.70 -11.44 -26.56
CA ALA A 16 11.60 -10.41 -26.06
C ALA A 16 13.06 -10.90 -26.03
N PHE A 17 13.28 -12.19 -25.76
CA PHE A 17 14.60 -12.80 -25.77
C PHE A 17 15.20 -12.83 -27.17
N GLU A 18 14.44 -13.25 -28.18
CA GLU A 18 14.91 -13.26 -29.58
C GLU A 18 15.20 -11.85 -30.08
N THR A 19 14.33 -10.88 -29.78
CA THR A 19 14.58 -9.47 -30.14
C THR A 19 15.87 -8.93 -29.52
N LEU A 20 16.11 -9.21 -28.24
CA LEU A 20 17.35 -8.78 -27.56
C LEU A 20 18.59 -9.49 -28.10
N ARG A 21 18.44 -10.73 -28.55
CA ARG A 21 19.51 -11.49 -29.19
C ARG A 21 19.88 -10.89 -30.54
N GLU A 22 18.89 -10.55 -31.37
CA GLU A 22 19.11 -9.87 -32.66
C GLU A 22 19.87 -8.55 -32.46
N ILE A 23 19.45 -7.73 -31.48
CA ILE A 23 20.13 -6.47 -31.12
C ILE A 23 21.58 -6.70 -30.66
N ALA A 24 21.82 -7.78 -29.89
CA ALA A 24 23.14 -8.14 -29.42
C ALA A 24 24.07 -8.57 -30.56
N GLU A 25 23.55 -9.36 -31.51
CA GLU A 25 24.26 -9.80 -32.71
C GLU A 25 24.58 -8.63 -33.66
N GLU A 26 23.64 -7.70 -33.86
CA GLU A 26 23.86 -6.49 -34.68
C GLU A 26 25.00 -5.61 -34.12
N ARG A 27 25.11 -5.56 -32.79
CA ARG A 27 26.10 -4.73 -32.08
C ARG A 27 27.38 -5.47 -31.72
N ASP A 28 27.53 -6.73 -32.12
CA ASP A 28 28.67 -7.63 -31.80
C ASP A 28 29.02 -7.67 -30.29
N ILE A 29 28.00 -7.69 -29.45
CA ILE A 29 28.14 -7.73 -27.98
C ILE A 29 27.36 -8.89 -27.39
N SER A 30 27.80 -9.39 -26.23
CA SER A 30 27.05 -10.43 -25.51
C SER A 30 25.70 -9.89 -25.03
N LEU A 31 24.67 -10.74 -24.99
CA LEU A 31 23.37 -10.41 -24.41
C LEU A 31 23.48 -9.86 -22.97
N SER A 32 24.38 -10.44 -22.17
CA SER A 32 24.67 -9.97 -20.81
C SER A 32 25.35 -8.60 -20.74
N ALA A 33 25.96 -8.12 -21.83
CA ALA A 33 26.49 -6.77 -21.94
C ALA A 33 25.37 -5.78 -22.27
N VAL A 34 24.50 -6.09 -23.25
CA VAL A 34 23.31 -5.28 -23.58
C VAL A 34 22.47 -5.02 -22.33
N PHE A 35 22.23 -6.07 -21.54
CA PHE A 35 21.44 -5.95 -20.32
C PHE A 35 22.13 -5.08 -19.26
N ARG A 36 23.45 -5.22 -19.09
CA ARG A 36 24.22 -4.39 -18.15
C ARG A 36 24.19 -2.93 -18.57
N ASP A 37 24.42 -2.63 -19.83
CA ASP A 37 24.40 -1.27 -20.35
C ASP A 37 23.02 -0.61 -20.16
N TYR A 38 21.95 -1.36 -20.37
CA TYR A 38 20.58 -0.88 -20.10
C TYR A 38 20.36 -0.58 -18.60
N VAL A 39 20.76 -1.50 -17.72
CA VAL A 39 20.64 -1.31 -16.26
C VAL A 39 21.50 -0.14 -15.78
N ASP A 40 22.73 -0.01 -16.30
CA ASP A 40 23.65 1.06 -15.95
C ASP A 40 23.08 2.41 -16.38
N THR A 41 22.48 2.50 -17.58
CA THR A 41 21.77 3.70 -18.05
C THR A 41 20.58 4.03 -17.15
N LEU A 42 19.78 3.03 -16.77
CA LEU A 42 18.62 3.21 -15.89
C LEU A 42 19.03 3.72 -14.50
N VAL A 43 20.11 3.16 -13.93
CA VAL A 43 20.65 3.57 -12.62
C VAL A 43 21.25 4.98 -12.69
N ALA A 44 22.01 5.29 -13.75
CA ALA A 44 22.63 6.60 -13.94
C ALA A 44 21.60 7.73 -13.98
N HIS A 45 20.42 7.47 -14.55
CA HIS A 45 19.32 8.43 -14.62
C HIS A 45 18.27 8.27 -13.50
N GLY A 46 18.56 7.49 -12.45
CA GLY A 46 17.63 7.32 -11.31
C GLY A 46 16.25 6.79 -11.71
N GLY A 47 16.18 5.98 -12.78
CA GLY A 47 14.92 5.48 -13.36
C GLY A 47 14.23 6.42 -14.34
N GLN A 48 14.80 7.61 -14.62
CA GLN A 48 14.22 8.61 -15.53
C GLN A 48 14.67 8.40 -16.99
N VAL A 49 14.37 7.24 -17.57
CA VAL A 49 14.72 6.92 -18.96
C VAL A 49 13.45 6.75 -19.79
N ARG A 50 13.37 7.42 -20.95
CA ARG A 50 12.29 7.25 -21.94
C ARG A 50 12.87 6.69 -23.22
N VAL A 51 12.34 5.58 -23.69
CA VAL A 51 12.65 5.06 -25.03
C VAL A 51 11.81 5.86 -26.01
N VAL A 52 12.47 6.70 -26.79
CA VAL A 52 11.85 7.60 -27.75
C VAL A 52 12.32 7.18 -29.15
N PRO A 53 11.40 6.98 -30.10
CA PRO A 53 11.77 6.76 -31.49
C PRO A 53 12.65 7.90 -32.03
N GLU A 54 13.58 7.60 -32.94
CA GLU A 54 14.53 8.60 -33.47
C GLU A 54 13.85 9.87 -34.03
N HIS A 55 12.65 9.73 -34.61
CA HIS A 55 11.89 10.85 -35.17
C HIS A 55 11.24 11.78 -34.12
N GLU A 56 11.13 11.34 -32.87
CA GLU A 56 10.59 12.14 -31.76
C GLU A 56 11.71 12.83 -30.96
N LEU A 57 12.96 12.36 -31.06
CA LEU A 57 14.13 12.97 -30.40
C LEU A 57 14.36 14.42 -30.86
N GLU A 58 14.18 14.72 -32.16
CA GLU A 58 14.32 16.08 -32.71
C GLU A 58 13.28 17.07 -32.15
N ASN A 59 12.14 16.57 -31.66
CA ASN A 59 11.05 17.40 -31.10
C ASN A 59 11.18 17.62 -29.58
N MET A 60 12.15 16.98 -28.91
CA MET A 60 12.32 17.04 -27.44
C MET A 60 13.20 18.18 -26.93
N ASP A 61 13.89 18.91 -27.80
CA ASP A 61 14.74 20.05 -27.39
C ASP A 61 13.95 21.24 -26.79
N GLY A 62 12.61 21.13 -26.75
CA GLY A 62 11.69 22.13 -26.20
C GLY A 62 11.38 21.96 -24.71
N GLY A 63 12.37 22.13 -23.82
CA GLY A 63 12.20 22.64 -22.44
C GLY A 63 11.35 21.86 -21.41
N GLU A 64 10.64 20.79 -21.76
CA GLU A 64 9.82 20.02 -20.82
C GLU A 64 10.67 19.02 -20.01
N SER A 65 10.98 19.35 -18.76
CA SER A 65 11.73 18.45 -17.86
C SER A 65 10.89 17.23 -17.49
N PHE A 66 11.46 16.03 -17.64
CA PHE A 66 10.85 14.76 -17.22
C PHE A 66 11.33 14.36 -15.81
N PRO A 67 10.48 13.75 -14.94
CA PRO A 67 9.03 13.56 -15.10
C PRO A 67 8.29 14.90 -15.19
N PRO A 68 7.15 14.96 -15.91
CA PRO A 68 6.42 16.21 -16.11
C PRO A 68 6.06 16.81 -14.74
N LYS A 69 6.57 18.01 -14.49
CA LYS A 69 6.28 18.75 -13.26
C LYS A 69 5.13 19.70 -13.55
N VAL A 70 4.04 19.54 -12.81
CA VAL A 70 2.91 20.47 -12.85
C VAL A 70 3.05 21.43 -11.68
N GLU A 71 3.06 22.73 -11.94
CA GLU A 71 3.01 23.73 -10.88
C GLU A 71 1.61 23.77 -10.27
N VAL A 72 1.51 23.39 -9.00
CA VAL A 72 0.27 23.46 -8.22
C VAL A 72 0.27 24.70 -7.32
N PRO A 73 -0.84 25.46 -7.24
CA PRO A 73 -0.97 26.55 -6.30
C PRO A 73 -0.82 26.09 -4.86
N LYS A 74 -0.21 26.92 -4.01
CA LYS A 74 -0.06 26.61 -2.57
C LYS A 74 -1.39 26.40 -1.85
N SER A 75 -2.48 26.99 -2.33
CA SER A 75 -3.83 26.77 -1.79
C SER A 75 -4.28 25.32 -1.94
N PHE A 76 -3.98 24.69 -3.08
CA PHE A 76 -4.32 23.29 -3.34
C PHE A 76 -3.59 22.35 -2.38
N ILE A 77 -2.30 22.58 -2.16
CA ILE A 77 -1.49 21.77 -1.23
C ILE A 77 -2.03 21.87 0.19
N ARG A 78 -2.35 23.08 0.66
CA ARG A 78 -2.92 23.30 2.00
C ARG A 78 -4.28 22.65 2.18
N GLU A 79 -5.12 22.72 1.15
CA GLU A 79 -6.43 22.09 1.20
C GLU A 79 -6.32 20.57 1.22
N HIS A 80 -5.45 20.00 0.39
CA HIS A 80 -5.17 18.56 0.38
C HIS A 80 -4.68 18.08 1.74
N GLU A 81 -3.69 18.76 2.33
CA GLU A 81 -3.17 18.43 3.66
C GLU A 81 -4.26 18.54 4.74
N ARG A 82 -5.10 19.57 4.70
CA ARG A 82 -6.26 19.69 5.60
C ARG A 82 -7.21 18.50 5.46
N LEU A 83 -7.53 18.12 4.22
CA LEU A 83 -8.44 17.01 3.94
C LEU A 83 -7.85 15.66 4.36
N GLU A 84 -6.55 15.46 4.21
CA GLU A 84 -5.86 14.26 4.68
C GLU A 84 -5.94 14.15 6.21
N LEU A 85 -5.67 15.24 6.93
CA LEU A 85 -5.79 15.30 8.39
C LEU A 85 -7.23 15.11 8.87
N GLU A 86 -8.20 15.71 8.18
CA GLU A 86 -9.63 15.52 8.49
C GLU A 86 -10.05 14.06 8.27
N ALA A 87 -9.63 13.44 7.17
CA ALA A 87 -9.91 12.04 6.89
C ALA A 87 -9.26 11.10 7.90
N GLU A 88 -8.02 11.39 8.33
CA GLU A 88 -7.34 10.67 9.40
C GLU A 88 -8.14 10.77 10.72
N HIS A 89 -8.51 11.98 11.12
CA HIS A 89 -9.31 12.20 12.32
C HIS A 89 -10.66 11.48 12.30
N LEU A 90 -11.35 11.47 11.15
CA LEU A 90 -12.61 10.75 11.00
C LEU A 90 -12.45 9.23 11.11
N ARG A 91 -11.31 8.68 10.63
CA ARG A 91 -11.01 7.25 10.81
C ARG A 91 -10.79 6.92 12.28
N GLU A 92 -10.07 7.75 13.02
CA GLU A 92 -9.86 7.57 14.47
C GLU A 92 -11.19 7.56 15.24
N GLN A 93 -12.06 8.54 14.99
CA GLN A 93 -13.40 8.60 15.60
C GLN A 93 -14.22 7.34 15.30
N LEU A 94 -14.16 6.85 14.06
CA LEU A 94 -14.88 5.65 13.63
C LEU A 94 -14.33 4.40 14.32
N GLU A 95 -13.01 4.29 14.49
CA GLU A 95 -12.38 3.20 15.25
C GLU A 95 -12.73 3.25 16.74
N GLU A 96 -12.78 4.43 17.35
CA GLU A 96 -13.26 4.61 18.71
C GLU A 96 -14.71 4.15 18.87
N HIS A 97 -15.60 4.59 17.97
CA HIS A 97 -17.00 4.16 17.99
C HIS A 97 -17.15 2.65 17.82
N LYS A 98 -16.37 2.03 16.91
CA LYS A 98 -16.36 0.56 16.77
C LYS A 98 -15.93 -0.14 18.05
N ARG A 99 -14.86 0.34 18.70
CA ARG A 99 -14.39 -0.22 19.97
C ARG A 99 -15.45 -0.09 21.05
N TYR A 100 -16.12 1.05 21.14
CA TYR A 100 -17.20 1.25 22.11
C TYR A 100 -18.40 0.33 21.86
N VAL A 101 -18.81 0.16 20.60
CA VAL A 101 -19.87 -0.80 20.24
C VAL A 101 -19.48 -2.22 20.61
N ASN A 102 -18.23 -2.62 20.37
CA ASN A 102 -17.75 -3.94 20.77
C ASN A 102 -17.76 -4.12 22.29
N TYR A 103 -17.32 -3.10 23.05
CA TYR A 103 -17.40 -3.11 24.50
C TYR A 103 -18.84 -3.29 25.01
N LEU A 104 -19.80 -2.55 24.43
CA LEU A 104 -21.21 -2.72 24.79
C LEU A 104 -21.77 -4.09 24.42
N ARG A 105 -21.32 -4.68 23.32
CA ARG A 105 -21.71 -6.06 22.94
C ARG A 105 -21.16 -7.07 23.93
N GLU A 106 -19.89 -6.96 24.30
CA GLU A 106 -19.25 -7.82 25.30
C GLU A 106 -19.98 -7.72 26.66
N GLN A 107 -20.33 -6.52 27.11
CA GLN A 107 -21.13 -6.34 28.32
C GLN A 107 -22.50 -7.02 28.26
N LEU A 108 -23.20 -6.93 27.12
CA LEU A 108 -24.50 -7.58 26.96
C LEU A 108 -24.38 -9.11 26.90
N GLU A 109 -23.34 -9.62 26.24
CA GLU A 109 -23.04 -11.05 26.18
C GLU A 109 -22.69 -11.61 27.58
N ASP A 110 -21.95 -10.85 28.40
CA ASP A 110 -21.64 -11.19 29.79
C ASP A 110 -22.88 -11.08 30.71
N GLU A 111 -23.75 -10.07 30.51
CA GLU A 111 -24.96 -9.88 31.31
C GLU A 111 -26.05 -10.94 31.02
N GLU A 112 -26.10 -11.53 29.82
CA GLU A 112 -27.02 -12.63 29.50
C GLU A 112 -26.78 -13.90 30.35
N GLU A 113 -25.56 -14.11 30.88
CA GLU A 113 -25.26 -15.22 31.81
C GLU A 113 -25.87 -15.02 33.22
N ASP A 114 -26.20 -13.78 33.62
CA ASP A 114 -26.70 -13.41 34.95
C ASP A 114 -28.22 -13.06 34.98
N VAL A 115 -28.95 -13.23 33.86
CA VAL A 115 -30.39 -12.92 33.80
C VAL A 115 -31.21 -14.03 34.49
N ILE A 116 -31.55 -13.82 35.76
CA ILE A 116 -32.56 -14.61 36.47
C ILE A 116 -33.95 -14.23 35.94
N GLN A 117 -34.64 -15.17 35.30
CA GLN A 117 -36.02 -14.95 34.86
C GLN A 117 -36.91 -14.78 36.08
N LEU A 118 -37.72 -13.71 36.12
CA LEU A 118 -38.64 -13.42 37.24
C LEU A 118 -39.64 -14.57 37.49
N GLU A 119 -39.91 -15.37 36.46
CA GLU A 119 -40.75 -16.56 36.50
C GLU A 119 -40.13 -17.70 37.35
N ASP A 120 -38.80 -17.73 37.49
CA ASP A 120 -38.06 -18.71 38.30
C ASP A 120 -38.02 -18.32 39.80
N LEU A 121 -38.35 -17.07 40.14
CA LEU A 121 -38.39 -16.55 41.52
C LEU A 121 -39.76 -16.75 42.21
N ASP A 122 -40.83 -17.00 41.44
CA ASP A 122 -42.19 -17.24 41.96
C ASP A 122 -42.46 -18.72 42.30
N GLY A 123 -41.46 -19.60 42.17
CA GLY A 123 -41.53 -21.03 42.52
C GLY A 123 -41.26 -21.34 44.00
N GLU A 124 -42.33 -21.28 44.80
CA GLU A 124 -42.50 -21.70 46.22
C GLU A 124 -41.62 -21.05 47.31
N PRO A 125 -42.24 -20.44 48.36
CA PRO A 125 -41.53 -19.91 49.52
C PRO A 125 -41.31 -21.01 50.56
N ASP A 126 -40.16 -21.68 50.53
CA ASP A 126 -39.63 -22.30 51.75
C ASP A 126 -38.84 -21.25 52.54
N GLU A 127 -39.58 -20.43 53.31
CA GLU A 127 -39.02 -19.54 54.34
C GLU A 127 -38.19 -20.34 55.37
N PRO A 128 -37.09 -19.77 55.86
CA PRO A 128 -36.88 -19.71 57.29
C PRO A 128 -37.13 -18.27 57.77
N SER A 129 -38.25 -18.11 58.46
CA SER A 129 -38.67 -16.91 59.16
C SER A 129 -37.55 -16.36 60.06
N PHE A 130 -36.97 -15.20 59.70
CA PHE A 130 -36.09 -14.46 60.61
C PHE A 130 -36.95 -13.60 61.55
N ARG A 131 -37.18 -14.10 62.77
CA ARG A 131 -37.66 -13.29 63.90
C ARG A 131 -36.51 -12.42 64.42
N LEU A 132 -36.60 -11.11 64.22
CA LEU A 132 -35.80 -10.15 64.96
C LEU A 132 -36.60 -9.69 66.19
N GLY A 133 -36.02 -9.89 67.37
CA GLY A 133 -36.58 -9.46 68.66
C GLY A 133 -36.33 -8.00 68.98
#